data_AF-A0A6N7ZZZ6-F1
#
_entry.id   AF-A0A6N7ZZZ6-F1
#
_cell.length_a   1.000
_cell.length_b   1.000
_cell.length_c   1.000
_cell.angle_alpha   90.00
_cell.angle_beta   90.00
_cell.angle_gamma   90.00
#
_symmetry.space_group_name_H-M   'P 1'
#
loop_
_entity.id
_entity.type
_entity.pdbx_description
1 polymer ?
#
loop_
_entity_poly.entity_id
_entity_poly.type
_entity_poly.pdbx_seq_one_letter_code
_entity_poly.pdbx_strand_id
1 'polypeptide(L)'
;MLKTAVLKKTADASSDRSMDWRTSFADLLSPSGRWDISERVVDDLPIVIIDDALKQPEALRDFALGLDYGILQHAREYRNYPGERAIVSIEPKALRTRILKAYPFHKQSRLNPALEFRREAAIFTRILPSALKALHPRQKAPHLDIGTMLVGLLHLTPPGDEPGATGFYRHKQTGLAFMPNCPDEDLARCCTDLGYSPYDAHGYMAFRKHLIYDQLGSYAHQLQGTGIDRSNDVWELVHTIPGRFNRLVVFPANLFHSPVFFTGSHNRPRLTMNMNFDPI
;
A
#
# COMPACT_ATOMS: atom_id res chain seq x y z
N MET A 1 30.73 5.52 -19.87
CA MET A 1 29.90 6.15 -20.92
C MET A 1 28.60 5.37 -21.03
N LEU A 2 27.55 5.79 -20.32
CA LEU A 2 26.23 5.16 -20.40
C LEU A 2 25.53 5.65 -21.67
N LYS A 3 25.11 4.71 -22.53
CA LYS A 3 24.30 4.99 -23.71
C LYS A 3 22.85 5.24 -23.28
N THR A 4 22.38 6.44 -23.57
CA THR A 4 20.98 6.86 -23.52
C THR A 4 20.14 5.97 -24.43
N ALA A 5 19.16 5.25 -23.89
CA ALA A 5 18.21 4.48 -24.69
C ALA A 5 17.16 5.44 -25.24
N VAL A 6 17.20 5.67 -26.55
CA VAL A 6 16.15 6.38 -27.31
C VAL A 6 15.07 5.36 -27.65
N LEU A 7 13.84 5.61 -27.19
CA LEU A 7 12.66 4.81 -27.53
C LEU A 7 12.38 4.90 -29.04
N LYS A 8 12.40 3.76 -29.73
CA LYS A 8 11.99 3.64 -31.14
C LYS A 8 10.47 3.56 -31.25
N LYS A 9 9.93 4.40 -32.13
CA LYS A 9 8.53 4.50 -32.52
C LYS A 9 8.13 3.30 -33.39
N THR A 10 7.20 2.47 -32.94
CA THR A 10 6.36 1.64 -33.83
C THR A 10 5.02 2.35 -33.96
N ALA A 11 4.78 2.91 -35.13
CA ALA A 11 3.51 3.53 -35.47
C ALA A 11 2.50 2.44 -35.83
N ASP A 12 1.37 2.42 -35.13
CA ASP A 12 0.12 1.95 -35.72
C ASP A 12 -1.03 2.86 -35.28
N ALA A 13 -1.91 3.18 -36.22
CA ALA A 13 -2.86 4.28 -36.14
C ALA A 13 -4.20 3.81 -35.56
N SER A 14 -4.63 4.38 -34.44
CA SER A 14 -6.04 4.77 -34.19
C SER A 14 -6.23 5.35 -32.78
N SER A 15 -6.99 6.46 -32.72
CA SER A 15 -7.30 7.32 -31.58
C SER A 15 -6.18 8.25 -31.10
N ASP A 16 -6.15 9.45 -31.70
CA ASP A 16 -5.32 10.59 -31.32
C ASP A 16 -5.77 11.14 -29.95
N ARG A 17 -5.13 10.65 -28.90
CA ARG A 17 -4.82 11.44 -27.70
C ARG A 17 -3.31 11.52 -27.61
N SER A 18 -2.71 12.33 -28.48
CA SER A 18 -1.31 12.71 -28.34
C SER A 18 -1.08 13.34 -26.96
N MET A 19 -0.36 12.62 -26.11
CA MET A 19 0.10 13.10 -24.80
C MET A 19 0.94 14.36 -25.04
N ASP A 20 0.52 15.51 -24.49
CA ASP A 20 1.28 16.75 -24.55
C ASP A 20 2.62 16.54 -23.85
N TRP A 21 3.69 16.40 -24.64
CA TRP A 21 5.06 16.13 -24.20
C TRP A 21 5.64 17.24 -23.33
N ARG A 22 4.92 18.36 -23.15
CA ARG A 22 5.27 19.44 -22.23
C ARG A 22 5.02 19.12 -20.76
N THR A 23 4.22 18.09 -20.46
CA THR A 23 3.95 17.70 -19.07
C THR A 23 5.15 16.91 -18.55
N SER A 24 5.93 17.49 -17.64
CA SER A 24 6.99 16.74 -16.97
C SER A 24 6.37 15.63 -16.11
N PHE A 25 7.08 14.54 -15.87
CA PHE A 25 6.57 13.48 -15.00
C PHE A 25 6.24 14.00 -13.58
N ALA A 26 6.97 15.01 -13.10
CA ALA A 26 6.66 15.69 -11.84
C ALA A 26 5.28 16.38 -11.87
N ASP A 27 4.83 16.85 -13.04
CA ASP A 27 3.52 17.49 -13.20
C ASP A 27 2.37 16.47 -13.15
N LEU A 28 2.61 15.19 -13.52
CA LEU A 28 1.63 14.11 -13.35
C LEU A 28 1.31 13.85 -11.88
N LEU A 29 2.28 14.11 -11.00
CA LEU A 29 2.18 13.94 -9.55
C LEU A 29 1.80 15.24 -8.85
N SER A 30 1.31 16.24 -9.59
CA SER A 30 0.83 17.48 -8.99
C SER A 30 -0.48 17.24 -8.23
N PRO A 31 -0.56 17.61 -6.94
CA PRO A 31 -1.80 17.51 -6.19
C PRO A 31 -2.86 18.44 -6.81
N SER A 32 -4.12 18.03 -6.75
CA SER A 32 -5.24 18.87 -7.19
C SER A 32 -5.36 20.16 -6.36
N GLY A 33 -6.09 21.17 -6.85
CA GLY A 33 -6.26 22.42 -6.13
C GLY A 33 -6.99 22.23 -4.79
N ARG A 34 -8.01 21.37 -4.74
CA ARG A 34 -8.85 21.11 -3.58
C ARG A 34 -8.91 19.61 -3.30
N TRP A 35 -8.58 19.23 -2.07
CA TRP A 35 -8.74 17.88 -1.57
C TRP A 35 -10.04 17.77 -0.79
N ASP A 36 -10.80 16.71 -1.05
CA ASP A 36 -11.86 16.26 -0.16
C ASP A 36 -11.24 15.27 0.83
N ILE A 37 -11.14 15.67 2.09
CA ILE A 37 -10.42 14.92 3.12
C ILE A 37 -11.43 14.37 4.12
N SER A 38 -11.39 13.07 4.34
CA SER A 38 -12.09 12.41 5.44
C SER A 38 -11.13 11.56 6.25
N GLU A 39 -11.49 11.30 7.51
CA GLU A 39 -10.69 10.52 8.44
C GLU A 39 -11.48 9.30 8.92
N ARG A 40 -10.74 8.21 9.14
CA ARG A 40 -11.16 7.05 9.92
C ARG A 40 -10.11 6.80 10.99
N VAL A 41 -10.49 6.13 12.07
CA VAL A 41 -9.58 5.86 13.18
C VAL A 41 -9.64 4.38 13.51
N VAL A 42 -8.48 3.76 13.70
CA VAL A 42 -8.32 2.39 14.18
C VAL A 42 -7.35 2.45 15.36
N ASP A 43 -7.83 2.19 16.58
CA ASP A 43 -7.03 2.28 17.83
C ASP A 43 -6.23 3.59 17.93
N ASP A 44 -6.92 4.73 17.81
CA ASP A 44 -6.35 6.07 17.83
C ASP A 44 -5.37 6.40 16.67
N LEU A 45 -5.15 5.47 15.76
CA LEU A 45 -4.36 5.69 14.55
C LEU A 45 -5.24 6.22 13.41
N PRO A 46 -4.99 7.44 12.92
CA PRO A 46 -5.74 8.04 11.83
C PRO A 46 -5.40 7.36 10.49
N ILE A 47 -6.45 7.07 9.74
CA ILE A 47 -6.43 6.71 8.32
C ILE A 47 -7.03 7.90 7.58
N VAL A 48 -6.20 8.62 6.84
CA VAL A 48 -6.58 9.81 6.08
C VAL A 48 -6.95 9.39 4.67
N ILE A 49 -8.15 9.75 4.24
CA ILE A 49 -8.69 9.46 2.91
C ILE A 49 -8.82 10.79 2.17
N ILE A 50 -8.15 10.88 1.03
CA ILE A 50 -8.10 12.07 0.19
C ILE A 50 -8.71 11.69 -1.17
N ASP A 51 -9.91 12.17 -1.43
CA ASP A 51 -10.52 12.08 -2.75
C ASP A 51 -10.06 13.23 -3.65
N ASP A 52 -10.04 12.95 -4.95
CA ASP A 52 -9.55 13.84 -5.99
C ASP A 52 -8.10 14.31 -5.75
N ALA A 53 -7.22 13.38 -5.38
CA ALA A 53 -5.88 13.68 -4.89
C ALA A 53 -4.97 14.40 -5.92
N LEU A 54 -5.04 13.98 -7.19
CA LEU A 54 -4.21 14.50 -8.28
C LEU A 54 -4.99 15.37 -9.26
N LYS A 55 -4.27 16.30 -9.91
CA LYS A 55 -4.80 17.14 -11.00
C LYS A 55 -5.02 16.35 -12.30
N GLN A 56 -4.19 15.36 -12.59
CA GLN A 56 -4.17 14.62 -13.86
C GLN A 56 -4.10 13.09 -13.64
N PRO A 57 -5.08 12.48 -12.92
CA PRO A 57 -5.02 11.07 -12.57
C PRO A 57 -5.07 10.14 -13.79
N GLU A 58 -5.74 10.53 -14.88
CA GLU A 58 -5.82 9.76 -16.12
C GLU A 58 -4.44 9.67 -16.80
N ALA A 59 -3.71 10.78 -16.89
CA ALA A 59 -2.38 10.80 -17.50
C ALA A 59 -1.37 9.96 -16.68
N LEU A 60 -1.46 10.01 -15.34
CA LEU A 60 -0.65 9.14 -14.48
C LEU A 60 -1.01 7.66 -14.67
N ARG A 61 -2.30 7.35 -14.82
CA ARG A 61 -2.79 5.99 -15.07
C ARG A 61 -2.26 5.47 -16.41
N ASP A 62 -2.36 6.24 -17.48
CA ASP A 62 -1.91 5.86 -18.81
C ASP A 62 -0.39 5.58 -18.82
N PHE A 63 0.36 6.45 -18.14
CA PHE A 63 1.79 6.21 -17.89
C PHE A 63 2.02 4.89 -17.15
N ALA A 64 1.28 4.65 -16.05
CA ALA A 64 1.44 3.46 -15.22
C ALA A 64 1.09 2.16 -15.96
N LEU A 65 0.17 2.21 -16.92
CA LEU A 65 -0.14 1.08 -17.81
C LEU A 65 0.96 0.76 -18.81
N GLY A 66 1.76 1.76 -19.21
CA GLY A 66 2.89 1.60 -20.11
C GLY A 66 4.20 1.15 -19.46
N LEU A 67 4.23 1.01 -18.13
CA LEU A 67 5.42 0.55 -17.41
C LEU A 67 5.70 -0.95 -17.64
N ASP A 68 6.98 -1.31 -17.56
CA ASP A 68 7.42 -2.70 -17.51
C ASP A 68 7.40 -3.22 -16.06
N TYR A 69 6.49 -4.15 -15.78
CA TYR A 69 6.33 -4.81 -14.48
C TYR A 69 7.17 -6.09 -14.34
N GLY A 70 7.94 -6.47 -15.37
CA GLY A 70 8.79 -7.66 -15.39
C GLY A 70 10.12 -7.49 -14.65
N ILE A 71 10.66 -6.27 -14.60
CA ILE A 71 12.04 -5.98 -14.14
C ILE A 71 12.28 -6.42 -12.68
N LEU A 72 11.27 -6.31 -11.82
CA LEU A 72 11.42 -6.52 -10.38
C LEU A 72 10.92 -7.87 -9.87
N GLN A 73 10.40 -8.73 -10.75
CA GLN A 73 9.75 -9.99 -10.34
C GLN A 73 10.67 -10.94 -9.56
N HIS A 74 11.98 -10.85 -9.77
CA HIS A 74 12.95 -11.73 -9.12
C HIS A 74 13.49 -11.20 -7.78
N ALA A 75 13.29 -9.92 -7.48
CA ALA A 75 13.80 -9.33 -6.25
C ALA A 75 12.98 -9.81 -5.03
N ARG A 76 13.68 -10.24 -3.97
CA ARG A 76 13.10 -10.93 -2.81
C ARG A 76 12.01 -10.12 -2.11
N GLU A 77 12.16 -8.80 -2.07
CA GLU A 77 11.21 -7.84 -1.50
C GLU A 77 9.85 -7.83 -2.23
N TYR A 78 9.83 -8.24 -3.50
CA TYR A 78 8.65 -8.19 -4.36
C TYR A 78 7.89 -9.52 -4.37
N ARG A 79 8.51 -10.62 -3.91
CA ARG A 79 7.86 -11.95 -3.82
C ARG A 79 6.77 -12.04 -2.77
N ASN A 80 6.76 -11.14 -1.78
CA ASN A 80 5.80 -11.17 -0.68
C ASN A 80 4.56 -10.31 -0.92
N TYR A 81 4.55 -9.48 -1.96
CA TYR A 81 3.40 -8.62 -2.28
C TYR A 81 2.47 -9.32 -3.28
N PRO A 82 1.15 -9.10 -3.23
CA PRO A 82 0.25 -9.62 -4.24
C PRO A 82 0.39 -8.82 -5.54
N GLY A 83 0.63 -9.51 -6.65
CA GLY A 83 0.69 -8.90 -7.98
C GLY A 83 2.10 -8.46 -8.38
N GLU A 84 2.15 -7.58 -9.38
CA GLU A 84 3.35 -7.15 -10.06
C GLU A 84 3.69 -5.70 -9.70
N ARG A 85 4.98 -5.34 -9.69
CA ARG A 85 5.42 -3.99 -9.33
C ARG A 85 6.36 -3.39 -10.36
N ALA A 86 6.24 -2.08 -10.55
CA ALA A 86 7.16 -1.25 -11.32
C ALA A 86 7.63 -0.07 -10.46
N ILE A 87 8.92 0.23 -10.47
CA ILE A 87 9.49 1.39 -9.76
C ILE A 87 9.81 2.48 -10.76
N VAL A 88 9.45 3.71 -10.41
CA VAL A 88 9.90 4.90 -11.12
C VAL A 88 10.70 5.76 -10.15
N SER A 89 11.98 5.97 -10.46
CA SER A 89 12.95 6.73 -9.64
C SER A 89 12.70 8.24 -9.65
N ILE A 90 11.44 8.66 -9.57
CA ILE A 90 11.05 10.06 -9.50
C ILE A 90 10.28 10.27 -8.19
N GLU A 91 10.74 11.26 -7.43
CA GLU A 91 10.17 11.60 -6.14
C GLU A 91 8.88 12.44 -6.34
N PRO A 92 7.74 12.05 -5.76
CA PRO A 92 6.50 12.81 -5.78
C PRO A 92 6.53 14.04 -4.83
N LYS A 93 7.57 14.89 -4.89
CA LYS A 93 7.87 15.90 -3.86
C LYS A 93 6.69 16.80 -3.49
N ALA A 94 5.98 17.36 -4.47
CA ALA A 94 4.86 18.28 -4.22
C ALA A 94 3.68 17.57 -3.54
N LEU A 95 3.27 16.41 -4.07
CA LEU A 95 2.24 15.57 -3.49
C LEU A 95 2.62 15.12 -2.08
N ARG A 96 3.83 14.60 -1.91
CA ARG A 96 4.39 14.14 -0.63
C ARG A 96 4.37 15.22 0.43
N THR A 97 4.85 16.41 0.09
CA THR A 97 4.85 17.57 1.01
C THR A 97 3.43 17.92 1.45
N ARG A 98 2.46 17.88 0.53
CA ARG A 98 1.07 18.20 0.84
C ARG A 98 0.41 17.11 1.70
N ILE A 99 0.72 15.83 1.47
CA ILE A 99 0.25 14.70 2.29
C ILE A 99 0.74 14.87 3.72
N LEU A 100 2.04 15.08 3.91
CA LEU A 100 2.63 15.27 5.23
C LEU A 100 2.02 16.46 5.98
N LYS A 101 1.71 17.57 5.29
CA LYS A 101 1.02 18.71 5.92
C LYS A 101 -0.43 18.42 6.31
N ALA A 102 -1.12 17.56 5.58
CA ALA A 102 -2.52 17.21 5.85
C ALA A 102 -2.66 16.11 6.92
N TYR A 103 -1.61 15.32 7.13
CA TYR A 103 -1.66 14.18 8.04
C TYR A 103 -1.62 14.64 9.52
N PRO A 104 -2.54 14.17 10.39
CA PRO A 104 -2.70 14.68 11.75
C PRO A 104 -1.70 14.06 12.73
N PHE A 105 -0.41 14.37 12.56
CA PHE A 105 0.68 13.86 13.41
C PHE A 105 0.48 14.08 14.91
N HIS A 106 -0.13 15.19 15.31
CA HIS A 106 -0.39 15.52 16.72
C HIS A 106 -1.27 14.50 17.46
N LYS A 107 -2.11 13.74 16.74
CA LYS A 107 -2.94 12.68 17.33
C LYS A 107 -2.14 11.43 17.63
N GLN A 108 -0.97 11.29 16.99
CA GLN A 108 -0.03 10.21 17.24
C GLN A 108 1.04 10.75 18.19
N SER A 109 0.83 10.59 19.49
CA SER A 109 1.75 11.00 20.56
C SER A 109 3.21 10.53 20.38
N ARG A 110 3.46 9.63 19.43
CA ARG A 110 4.75 9.03 19.09
C ARG A 110 5.45 9.64 17.87
N LEU A 111 4.81 10.51 17.09
CA LEU A 111 5.41 11.13 15.90
C LEU A 111 5.77 12.59 16.14
N ASN A 112 7.05 12.93 15.95
CA ASN A 112 7.53 14.29 16.06
C ASN A 112 7.23 15.05 14.74
N PRO A 113 6.47 16.15 14.74
CA PRO A 113 6.18 16.93 13.54
C PRO A 113 7.41 17.60 12.91
N ALA A 114 8.56 17.63 13.59
CA ALA A 114 9.83 18.11 13.06
C ALA A 114 10.63 17.05 12.28
N LEU A 115 10.10 15.84 12.08
CA LEU A 115 10.79 14.80 11.32
C LEU A 115 11.02 15.26 9.88
N GLU A 116 12.28 15.29 9.47
CA GLU A 116 12.62 15.25 8.05
C GLU A 116 12.39 13.85 7.51
N PHE A 117 12.04 13.75 6.24
CA PHE A 117 11.65 12.49 5.64
C PHE A 117 12.49 12.17 4.41
N ARG A 118 12.85 10.91 4.25
CA ARG A 118 13.64 10.37 3.13
C ARG A 118 12.95 10.59 1.79
N ARG A 119 13.74 10.74 0.74
CA ARG A 119 13.23 10.77 -0.64
C ARG A 119 13.03 9.35 -1.12
N GLU A 120 11.84 9.06 -1.61
CA GLU A 120 11.48 7.70 -2.05
C GLU A 120 10.87 7.70 -3.45
N ALA A 121 11.16 6.62 -4.18
CA ALA A 121 10.63 6.38 -5.50
C ALA A 121 9.14 6.03 -5.44
N ALA A 122 8.41 6.35 -6.51
CA ALA A 122 7.03 5.89 -6.66
C ALA A 122 7.01 4.42 -7.10
N ILE A 123 6.18 3.61 -6.44
CA ILE A 123 6.01 2.19 -6.76
C ILE A 123 4.61 1.98 -7.30
N PHE A 124 4.49 1.54 -8.54
CA PHE A 124 3.20 1.15 -9.11
C PHE A 124 2.98 -0.34 -8.87
N THR A 125 1.79 -0.71 -8.42
CA THR A 125 1.41 -2.10 -8.20
C THR A 125 0.16 -2.45 -9.00
N ARG A 126 0.23 -3.59 -9.70
CA ARG A 126 -0.87 -4.16 -10.48
C ARG A 126 -1.22 -5.57 -9.97
N ILE A 127 -2.47 -5.79 -9.56
CA ILE A 127 -2.97 -7.13 -9.22
C ILE A 127 -3.88 -7.61 -10.34
N LEU A 128 -3.49 -8.71 -10.99
CA LEU A 128 -4.24 -9.32 -12.09
C LEU A 128 -5.21 -10.38 -11.54
N PRO A 129 -6.51 -10.35 -11.91
CA PRO A 129 -7.48 -11.38 -11.49
C PRO A 129 -7.03 -12.81 -11.83
N SER A 130 -6.41 -12.99 -13.00
CA SER A 130 -5.88 -14.28 -13.46
C SER A 130 -4.75 -14.83 -12.59
N ALA A 131 -3.99 -13.98 -11.89
CA ALA A 131 -2.88 -14.39 -11.06
C ALA A 131 -3.30 -14.78 -9.62
N LEU A 132 -4.52 -14.42 -9.19
CA LEU A 132 -4.97 -14.57 -7.80
C LEU A 132 -4.89 -16.02 -7.29
N LYS A 133 -5.16 -17.01 -8.15
CA LYS A 133 -5.09 -18.43 -7.79
C LYS A 133 -3.66 -18.92 -7.55
N ALA A 134 -2.67 -18.33 -8.23
CA ALA A 134 -1.26 -18.72 -8.13
C ALA A 134 -0.51 -18.02 -6.98
N LEU A 135 -1.09 -16.98 -6.39
CA LEU A 135 -0.48 -16.26 -5.26
C LEU A 135 -0.40 -17.16 -4.02
N HIS A 136 0.76 -17.13 -3.37
CA HIS A 136 0.97 -17.80 -2.09
C HIS A 136 0.10 -17.14 -0.99
N PRO A 137 -0.46 -17.89 -0.01
CA PRO A 137 -1.30 -17.32 1.05
C PRO A 137 -0.67 -16.13 1.79
N ARG A 138 0.66 -16.13 1.98
CA ARG A 138 1.39 -15.01 2.60
C ARG A 138 1.29 -13.69 1.81
N GLN A 139 1.12 -13.75 0.49
CA GLN A 139 0.92 -12.56 -0.35
C GLN A 139 -0.50 -12.00 -0.21
N LYS A 140 -1.43 -12.76 0.37
CA LYS A 140 -2.85 -12.42 0.48
C LYS A 140 -3.24 -12.01 1.89
N ALA A 141 -2.52 -12.50 2.90
CA ALA A 141 -2.83 -12.28 4.31
C ALA A 141 -2.66 -10.80 4.72
N PRO A 142 -3.35 -10.36 5.79
CA PRO A 142 -3.01 -9.12 6.50
C PRO A 142 -1.50 -9.07 6.81
N HIS A 143 -0.88 -7.90 6.64
CA HIS A 143 0.56 -7.70 6.87
C HIS A 143 0.84 -6.33 7.48
N LEU A 144 2.13 -6.08 7.71
CA LEU A 144 2.71 -4.83 8.20
C LEU A 144 3.82 -4.42 7.25
N ASP A 145 3.93 -3.12 6.99
CA ASP A 145 5.04 -2.55 6.23
C ASP A 145 6.17 -2.17 7.20
N ILE A 146 6.93 -3.19 7.61
CA ILE A 146 7.95 -3.07 8.66
C ILE A 146 9.11 -2.19 8.17
N GLY A 147 9.48 -1.22 9.01
CA GLY A 147 10.52 -0.25 8.69
C GLY A 147 9.99 0.99 8.01
N THR A 148 8.69 1.01 7.66
CA THR A 148 8.01 2.19 7.15
C THR A 148 7.21 2.87 8.25
N MET A 149 7.05 4.20 8.19
CA MET A 149 6.24 4.94 9.16
C MET A 149 4.82 5.18 8.68
N LEU A 150 4.64 5.80 7.50
CA LEU A 150 3.34 5.93 6.84
C LEU A 150 3.38 5.32 5.44
N VAL A 151 2.24 4.82 5.00
CA VAL A 151 2.01 4.32 3.64
C VAL A 151 0.92 5.16 3.00
N GLY A 152 1.15 5.57 1.76
CA GLY A 152 0.17 6.21 0.89
C GLY A 152 -0.18 5.30 -0.28
N LEU A 153 -1.47 4.98 -0.44
CA LEU A 153 -2.02 4.18 -1.53
C LEU A 153 -2.95 5.03 -2.39
N LEU A 154 -2.48 5.42 -3.58
CA LEU A 154 -3.29 6.09 -4.59
C LEU A 154 -3.94 5.07 -5.53
N HIS A 155 -5.27 5.05 -5.59
CA HIS A 155 -6.04 4.17 -6.46
C HIS A 155 -6.17 4.76 -7.88
N LEU A 156 -5.75 3.99 -8.88
CA LEU A 156 -5.72 4.39 -10.29
C LEU A 156 -6.60 3.49 -11.18
N THR A 157 -7.41 2.62 -10.59
CA THR A 157 -8.43 1.85 -11.31
C THR A 157 -9.66 2.73 -11.56
N PRO A 158 -10.09 2.91 -12.83
CA PRO A 158 -11.19 3.81 -13.19
C PRO A 158 -12.56 3.27 -12.77
N PRO A 159 -13.59 4.13 -12.72
CA PRO A 159 -14.98 3.69 -12.54
C PRO A 159 -15.38 2.69 -13.64
N GLY A 160 -16.11 1.63 -13.28
CA GLY A 160 -16.52 0.56 -14.18
C GLY A 160 -15.58 -0.66 -14.19
N ASP A 161 -14.34 -0.50 -13.73
CA ASP A 161 -13.48 -1.62 -13.34
C ASP A 161 -13.64 -1.89 -11.83
N GLU A 162 -13.13 -3.03 -11.34
CA GLU A 162 -13.13 -3.35 -9.91
C GLU A 162 -11.89 -2.75 -9.22
N PRO A 163 -12.03 -1.68 -8.42
CA PRO A 163 -10.87 -0.99 -7.82
C PRO A 163 -10.31 -1.74 -6.60
N GLY A 164 -11.00 -2.80 -6.16
CA GLY A 164 -10.78 -3.45 -4.88
C GLY A 164 -10.95 -2.49 -3.71
N ALA A 165 -10.32 -2.81 -2.59
CA ALA A 165 -10.31 -2.00 -1.39
C ALA A 165 -8.98 -2.20 -0.63
N THR A 166 -8.86 -1.50 0.50
CA THR A 166 -7.84 -1.75 1.51
C THR A 166 -8.53 -2.11 2.81
N GLY A 167 -8.28 -3.33 3.30
CA GLY A 167 -8.80 -3.82 4.57
C GLY A 167 -7.83 -3.51 5.70
N PHE A 168 -8.39 -3.22 6.88
CA PHE A 168 -7.67 -2.98 8.13
C PHE A 168 -8.18 -3.93 9.19
N TYR A 169 -7.26 -4.54 9.94
CA TYR A 169 -7.58 -5.72 10.75
C TYR A 169 -7.12 -5.58 12.20
N ARG A 170 -7.77 -6.35 13.07
CA ARG A 170 -7.33 -6.62 14.44
C ARG A 170 -7.05 -8.09 14.60
N HIS A 171 -5.88 -8.42 15.13
CA HIS A 171 -5.54 -9.80 15.47
C HIS A 171 -6.29 -10.19 16.74
N LYS A 172 -7.19 -11.18 16.66
CA LYS A 172 -8.15 -11.48 17.74
C LYS A 172 -7.48 -11.97 19.01
N GLN A 173 -6.46 -12.83 18.88
CA GLN A 173 -5.78 -13.39 20.06
C GLN A 173 -5.05 -12.33 20.88
N THR A 174 -4.49 -11.30 20.24
CA THR A 174 -3.74 -10.24 20.93
C THR A 174 -4.55 -8.97 21.14
N GLY A 175 -5.69 -8.82 20.48
CA GLY A 175 -6.49 -7.58 20.47
C GLY A 175 -5.85 -6.42 19.70
N LEU A 176 -4.69 -6.62 19.07
CA LEU A 176 -3.93 -5.55 18.42
C LEU A 176 -4.39 -5.30 16.99
N ALA A 177 -4.75 -4.04 16.66
CA ALA A 177 -4.95 -3.61 15.27
C ALA A 177 -3.67 -3.05 14.61
N PHE A 178 -2.66 -2.75 15.42
CA PHE A 178 -1.35 -2.32 14.95
C PHE A 178 -0.25 -2.96 15.80
N MET A 179 0.96 -2.95 15.27
CA MET A 179 2.14 -3.42 15.96
C MET A 179 3.01 -2.25 16.42
N PRO A 180 3.20 -2.02 17.72
CA PRO A 180 4.06 -0.95 18.19
C PRO A 180 5.54 -1.25 17.87
N ASN A 181 6.35 -0.21 17.67
CA ASN A 181 7.78 -0.34 17.41
C ASN A 181 8.57 -0.83 18.63
N CYS A 182 8.13 -0.42 19.82
CA CYS A 182 8.60 -0.93 21.09
C CYS A 182 7.40 -1.55 21.81
N PRO A 183 7.47 -2.80 22.31
CA PRO A 183 6.39 -3.38 23.08
C PRO A 183 6.23 -2.64 24.41
N ASP A 184 4.97 -2.46 24.84
CA ASP A 184 4.69 -2.14 26.24
C ASP A 184 4.83 -3.39 27.11
N GLU A 185 4.59 -3.28 28.41
CA GLU A 185 4.75 -4.40 29.34
C GLU A 185 3.84 -5.59 28.99
N ASP A 186 2.60 -5.33 28.56
CA ASP A 186 1.63 -6.36 28.22
C ASP A 186 2.07 -7.14 26.98
N LEU A 187 2.49 -6.41 25.94
CA LEU A 187 3.00 -7.02 24.73
C LEU A 187 4.35 -7.71 24.94
N ALA A 188 5.20 -7.18 25.82
CA ALA A 188 6.46 -7.81 26.18
C ALA A 188 6.24 -9.15 26.89
N ARG A 189 5.25 -9.23 27.79
CA ARG A 189 4.84 -10.50 28.41
C ARG A 189 4.28 -11.47 27.38
N CYS A 190 3.35 -11.04 26.52
CA CYS A 190 2.81 -11.88 25.45
C CYS A 190 3.91 -12.44 24.51
N CYS A 191 4.86 -11.60 24.12
CA CYS A 191 6.03 -11.99 23.34
C CYS A 191 6.85 -13.07 24.06
N THR A 192 7.13 -12.87 25.35
CA THR A 192 7.89 -13.80 26.19
C THR A 192 7.18 -15.13 26.40
N ASP A 193 5.86 -15.11 26.64
CA ASP A 193 5.03 -16.32 26.84
C ASP A 193 5.01 -17.21 25.59
N LEU A 194 5.16 -16.61 24.41
CA LEU A 194 5.28 -17.31 23.13
C LEU A 194 6.73 -17.70 22.79
N GLY A 195 7.67 -17.50 23.71
CA GLY A 195 9.07 -17.90 23.57
C GLY A 195 9.93 -16.96 22.73
N TYR A 196 9.48 -15.73 22.51
CA TYR A 196 10.23 -14.70 21.78
C TYR A 196 10.81 -13.64 22.73
N SER A 197 11.93 -13.03 22.35
CA SER A 197 12.53 -11.94 23.10
C SER A 197 11.93 -10.59 22.66
N PRO A 198 11.31 -9.81 23.56
CA PRO A 198 10.68 -8.54 23.21
C PRO A 198 11.66 -7.37 23.04
N TYR A 199 12.87 -7.49 23.59
CA TYR A 199 13.81 -6.36 23.70
C TYR A 199 14.97 -6.40 22.71
N ASP A 200 15.10 -7.46 21.92
CA ASP A 200 16.00 -7.48 20.78
C ASP A 200 15.25 -7.50 19.46
N ALA A 201 15.86 -6.89 18.44
CA ALA A 201 15.24 -6.69 17.15
C ALA A 201 14.89 -8.02 16.45
N HIS A 202 15.66 -9.08 16.68
CA HIS A 202 15.44 -10.38 16.03
C HIS A 202 14.26 -11.12 16.68
N GLY A 203 14.23 -11.19 18.00
CA GLY A 203 13.14 -11.80 18.77
C GLY A 203 11.80 -11.12 18.49
N TYR A 204 11.77 -9.79 18.54
CA TYR A 204 10.53 -9.06 18.31
C TYR A 204 10.06 -9.15 16.84
N MET A 205 10.99 -9.20 15.88
CA MET A 205 10.67 -9.49 14.48
C MET A 205 10.07 -10.89 14.29
N ALA A 206 10.61 -11.89 14.99
CA ALA A 206 10.10 -13.26 14.93
C ALA A 206 8.68 -13.34 15.51
N PHE A 207 8.42 -12.67 16.64
CA PHE A 207 7.09 -12.53 17.22
C PHE A 207 6.10 -11.88 16.25
N ARG A 208 6.47 -10.78 15.59
CA ARG A 208 5.64 -10.14 14.56
C ARG A 208 5.25 -11.10 13.43
N LYS A 209 6.22 -11.88 12.95
CA LYS A 209 5.97 -12.89 11.90
C LYS A 209 5.09 -14.03 12.40
N HIS A 210 5.25 -14.45 13.65
CA HIS A 210 4.40 -15.46 14.28
C HIS A 210 2.93 -15.01 14.26
N LEU A 211 2.64 -13.80 14.75
CA LEU A 211 1.27 -13.26 14.75
C LEU A 211 0.64 -13.19 13.36
N ILE A 212 1.43 -12.91 12.32
CA ILE A 212 0.91 -12.80 10.96
C ILE A 212 0.71 -14.18 10.31
N TYR A 213 1.66 -15.10 10.49
CA TYR A 213 1.79 -16.27 9.62
C TYR A 213 1.53 -17.62 10.29
N ASP A 214 1.57 -17.71 11.63
CA ASP A 214 1.46 -19.00 12.32
C ASP A 214 0.10 -19.66 12.08
N GLN A 215 -0.98 -18.86 12.21
CA GLN A 215 -2.34 -19.32 11.98
C GLN A 215 -2.77 -19.23 10.50
N LEU A 216 -1.88 -18.88 9.57
CA LEU A 216 -2.22 -18.73 8.15
C LEU A 216 -2.85 -19.99 7.55
N GLY A 217 -2.39 -21.17 7.99
CA GLY A 217 -2.96 -22.45 7.55
C GLY A 217 -4.44 -22.62 7.91
N SER A 218 -4.91 -22.04 9.02
CA SER A 218 -6.30 -22.22 9.48
C SER A 218 -7.30 -21.45 8.62
N TYR A 219 -6.90 -20.31 8.03
CA TYR A 219 -7.79 -19.46 7.23
C TYR A 219 -7.38 -19.29 5.76
N ALA A 220 -6.28 -19.91 5.30
CA ALA A 220 -5.81 -19.78 3.92
C ALA A 220 -6.87 -20.15 2.86
N HIS A 221 -7.76 -21.10 3.18
CA HIS A 221 -8.87 -21.51 2.31
C HIS A 221 -9.90 -20.38 2.05
N GLN A 222 -9.93 -19.35 2.91
CA GLN A 222 -10.81 -18.18 2.77
C GLN A 222 -10.21 -17.11 1.83
N LEU A 223 -8.90 -17.19 1.54
CA LEU A 223 -8.16 -16.21 0.72
C LEU A 223 -8.34 -16.48 -0.79
N GLN A 224 -9.58 -16.44 -1.27
CA GLN A 224 -9.92 -16.67 -2.69
C GLN A 224 -9.38 -15.55 -3.60
N GLY A 225 -9.28 -14.32 -3.08
CA GLY A 225 -8.63 -13.18 -3.70
C GLY A 225 -7.36 -12.76 -2.94
N THR A 226 -7.21 -11.46 -2.69
CA THR A 226 -6.28 -10.91 -1.70
C THR A 226 -7.07 -10.32 -0.53
N GLY A 227 -6.47 -10.36 0.66
CA GLY A 227 -7.09 -9.90 1.90
C GLY A 227 -8.23 -10.79 2.38
N ILE A 228 -8.86 -10.36 3.47
CA ILE A 228 -10.01 -11.03 4.08
C ILE A 228 -11.16 -10.01 4.06
N ASP A 229 -12.32 -10.38 3.49
CA ASP A 229 -13.49 -9.50 3.32
C ASP A 229 -14.51 -9.59 4.46
N ARG A 230 -14.25 -10.43 5.45
CA ARG A 230 -15.08 -10.61 6.66
C ARG A 230 -14.25 -11.13 7.82
N SER A 231 -14.64 -10.83 9.05
CA SER A 231 -13.97 -11.37 10.23
C SER A 231 -13.98 -12.90 10.25
N ASN A 232 -12.89 -13.52 10.72
CA ASN A 232 -12.75 -14.96 10.94
C ASN A 232 -12.13 -15.25 12.32
N ASP A 233 -11.72 -16.47 12.61
CA ASP A 233 -11.23 -16.84 13.95
C ASP A 233 -9.92 -16.16 14.35
N VAL A 234 -9.15 -15.67 13.37
CA VAL A 234 -7.82 -15.05 13.59
C VAL A 234 -7.90 -13.53 13.51
N TRP A 235 -8.65 -13.02 12.53
CA TRP A 235 -8.69 -11.61 12.18
C TRP A 235 -10.10 -11.07 12.30
N GLU A 236 -10.24 -9.94 12.97
CA GLU A 236 -11.39 -9.07 12.86
C GLU A 236 -11.13 -8.05 11.75
N LEU A 237 -12.06 -7.93 10.79
CA LEU A 237 -12.03 -6.85 9.80
C LEU A 237 -12.62 -5.58 10.43
N VAL A 238 -11.76 -4.67 10.87
CA VAL A 238 -12.14 -3.45 11.60
C VAL A 238 -12.70 -2.41 10.64
N HIS A 239 -12.05 -2.24 9.49
CA HIS A 239 -12.47 -1.28 8.49
C HIS A 239 -12.10 -1.71 7.08
N THR A 240 -12.85 -1.21 6.10
CA THR A 240 -12.51 -1.37 4.69
C THR A 240 -12.69 -0.02 4.01
N ILE A 241 -11.65 0.44 3.33
CA ILE A 241 -11.70 1.63 2.50
C ILE A 241 -11.86 1.18 1.05
N PRO A 242 -13.03 1.40 0.44
CA PRO A 242 -13.23 1.07 -0.97
C PRO A 242 -12.24 1.84 -1.83
N GLY A 243 -11.65 1.15 -2.80
CA GLY A 243 -10.91 1.80 -3.85
C GLY A 243 -11.83 2.70 -4.66
N ARG A 244 -11.34 3.88 -5.01
CA ARG A 244 -12.01 4.84 -5.89
C ARG A 244 -10.95 5.48 -6.75
N PHE A 245 -11.23 5.68 -8.04
CA PHE A 245 -10.26 6.36 -8.91
C PHE A 245 -9.88 7.74 -8.33
N ASN A 246 -8.58 8.04 -8.31
CA ASN A 246 -8.01 9.26 -7.73
C ASN A 246 -8.21 9.43 -6.20
N ARG A 247 -8.51 8.33 -5.48
CA ARG A 247 -8.48 8.29 -4.02
C ARG A 247 -7.10 7.91 -3.51
N LEU A 248 -6.54 8.72 -2.63
CA LEU A 248 -5.34 8.44 -1.87
C LEU A 248 -5.72 8.08 -0.43
N VAL A 249 -5.23 6.94 0.05
CA VAL A 249 -5.39 6.50 1.44
C VAL A 249 -4.03 6.55 2.12
N VAL A 250 -3.90 7.30 3.22
CA VAL A 250 -2.65 7.47 3.97
C VAL A 250 -2.85 6.97 5.39
N PHE A 251 -2.01 6.06 5.85
CA PHE A 251 -2.16 5.40 7.15
C PHE A 251 -0.82 4.94 7.71
N PRO A 252 -0.73 4.65 9.02
CA PRO A 252 0.46 4.09 9.64
C PRO A 252 0.80 2.70 9.11
N ALA A 253 2.04 2.52 8.68
CA ALA A 253 2.54 1.28 8.09
C ALA A 253 2.48 0.08 9.04
N ASN A 254 2.38 0.36 10.34
CA ASN A 254 2.28 -0.62 11.40
C ASN A 254 0.85 -1.04 11.75
N LEU A 255 -0.18 -0.54 11.06
CA LEU A 255 -1.53 -1.13 11.09
C LEU A 255 -1.54 -2.45 10.33
N PHE A 256 -2.23 -3.47 10.85
CA PHE A 256 -2.48 -4.68 10.06
C PHE A 256 -3.41 -4.35 8.90
N HIS A 257 -2.93 -4.57 7.68
CA HIS A 257 -3.66 -4.21 6.47
C HIS A 257 -3.39 -5.17 5.31
N SER A 258 -4.25 -5.13 4.30
CA SER A 258 -4.01 -5.84 3.04
C SER A 258 -4.91 -5.28 1.92
N PRO A 259 -4.48 -5.38 0.65
CA PRO A 259 -5.38 -5.13 -0.46
C PRO A 259 -6.49 -6.18 -0.43
N VAL A 260 -7.74 -5.73 -0.51
CA VAL A 260 -8.92 -6.59 -0.63
C VAL A 260 -9.37 -6.58 -2.09
N PHE A 261 -9.15 -7.68 -2.81
CA PHE A 261 -9.42 -7.76 -4.24
C PHE A 261 -9.77 -9.18 -4.65
N PHE A 262 -10.91 -9.35 -5.31
CA PHE A 262 -11.44 -10.65 -5.72
C PHE A 262 -11.65 -10.69 -7.22
N THR A 263 -11.86 -11.88 -7.75
CA THR A 263 -12.34 -12.03 -9.12
C THR A 263 -13.82 -11.66 -9.15
N GLY A 264 -14.20 -10.49 -9.64
CA GLY A 264 -15.57 -10.24 -10.06
C GLY A 264 -15.73 -10.41 -11.58
N SER A 265 -16.75 -9.77 -12.16
CA SER A 265 -17.19 -10.00 -13.54
C SER A 265 -16.23 -9.48 -14.61
N HIS A 266 -15.20 -8.72 -14.23
CA HIS A 266 -14.28 -8.06 -15.16
C HIS A 266 -12.83 -8.49 -14.94
N ASN A 267 -12.15 -8.87 -16.03
CA ASN A 267 -10.76 -9.35 -16.00
C ASN A 267 -9.72 -8.20 -16.00
N ARG A 268 -10.05 -7.07 -15.37
CA ARG A 268 -9.21 -5.86 -15.37
C ARG A 268 -8.40 -5.79 -14.07
N PRO A 269 -7.15 -5.28 -14.12
CA PRO A 269 -6.31 -5.20 -12.94
C PRO A 269 -6.74 -4.14 -11.94
N ARG A 270 -6.53 -4.43 -10.65
CA ARG A 270 -6.39 -3.40 -9.62
C ARG A 270 -5.04 -2.70 -9.78
N LEU A 271 -5.04 -1.38 -9.94
CA LEU A 271 -3.83 -0.57 -10.12
C LEU A 271 -3.72 0.48 -9.02
N THR A 272 -2.58 0.51 -8.33
CA THR A 272 -2.26 1.52 -7.31
C THR A 272 -0.87 2.10 -7.50
N MET A 273 -0.67 3.32 -7.02
CA MET A 273 0.65 3.89 -6.75
C MET A 273 0.86 3.93 -5.23
N ASN A 274 1.91 3.28 -4.78
CA ASN A 274 2.34 3.18 -3.39
C ASN A 274 3.46 4.21 -3.14
N MET A 275 3.39 4.88 -2.00
CA MET A 275 4.40 5.80 -1.48
C MET A 275 4.67 5.47 -0.02
N ASN A 276 5.94 5.39 0.36
CA ASN A 276 6.31 5.25 1.77
C ASN A 276 6.86 6.59 2.27
N PHE A 277 6.71 6.80 3.58
CA PHE A 277 7.10 8.04 4.23
C PHE A 277 7.93 7.73 5.45
N ASP A 278 9.23 7.64 5.25
CA ASP A 278 10.15 7.29 6.34
C ASP A 278 10.94 8.50 6.83
N PRO A 279 11.06 8.68 8.16
CA PRO A 279 11.91 9.72 8.70
C PRO A 279 13.38 9.47 8.35
N ILE A 280 14.17 10.55 8.29
CA ILE A 280 15.62 10.47 8.07
C ILE A 280 16.29 9.83 9.29
#